data_AF-A0A2V7F4G8-F1
#
_entry.id   AF-A0A2V7F4G8-F1
#
_cell.length_a   1.000
_cell.length_b   1.000
_cell.length_c   1.000
_cell.angle_alpha   90.00
_cell.angle_beta   90.00
_cell.angle_gamma   90.00
#
_symmetry.space_group_name_H-M   'P 1'
#
loop_
_entity.id
_entity.type
_entity.pdbx_description
1 polymer ?
#
loop_
_entity_poly.entity_id
_entity_poly.type
_entity_poly.pdbx_seq_one_letter_code
_entity_poly.pdbx_strand_id
1 'polypeptide(L)'
;MPGPYAANEAHQALAAGHHVFIFSDGVTLEEEVRLKRRAAGAGLLVMGPECGTAILDGVGIGFANRVRRGPIGLVGASGTGLQEVTCL
;
A
#
# COMPACT_ATOMS: atom_id res chain seq x y z
N MET A 1 -7.36 -3.24 -10.62
CA MET A 1 -8.75 -2.79 -10.91
C MET A 1 -8.74 -1.30 -11.21
N PRO A 2 -9.69 -0.75 -11.97
CA PRO A 2 -9.83 0.70 -12.13
C PRO A 2 -10.20 1.39 -10.79
N GLY A 3 -9.76 2.63 -10.60
CA GLY A 3 -9.86 3.39 -9.34
C GLY A 3 -11.21 3.36 -8.61
N PRO A 4 -12.34 3.64 -9.27
CA PRO A 4 -13.64 3.63 -8.60
C PRO A 4 -14.00 2.28 -7.96
N TYR A 5 -13.57 1.17 -8.57
CA TYR A 5 -13.79 -0.17 -8.02
C TYR A 5 -12.77 -0.52 -6.93
N ALA A 6 -11.55 0.03 -7.01
CA ALA A 6 -10.51 -0.23 -6.03
C ALA A 6 -10.89 0.22 -4.61
N ALA A 7 -11.59 1.36 -4.48
CA ALA A 7 -12.08 1.82 -3.17
C ALA A 7 -13.11 0.85 -2.56
N ASN A 8 -14.03 0.33 -3.38
CA ASN A 8 -15.07 -0.57 -2.90
C ASN A 8 -14.50 -1.93 -2.48
N GLU A 9 -13.56 -2.48 -3.26
CA GLU A 9 -12.83 -3.70 -2.91
C GLU A 9 -11.97 -3.50 -1.65
N ALA A 10 -11.32 -2.34 -1.50
CA ALA A 10 -10.55 -2.01 -0.30
C ALA A 10 -11.45 -1.97 0.95
N HIS A 11 -12.65 -1.40 0.85
CA HIS A 11 -13.61 -1.41 1.95
C HIS A 11 -14.07 -2.83 2.33
N GLN A 12 -14.29 -3.71 1.35
CA GLN A 12 -14.63 -5.10 1.59
C GLN A 12 -13.48 -5.86 2.27
N ALA A 13 -12.24 -5.68 1.80
CA ALA A 13 -11.06 -6.29 2.41
C ALA A 13 -10.85 -5.83 3.86
N LEU A 14 -11.04 -4.53 4.15
CA LEU A 14 -11.01 -4.00 5.51
C LEU A 14 -12.12 -4.59 6.38
N ALA A 15 -13.33 -4.79 5.82
CA ALA A 15 -14.43 -5.42 6.54
C ALA A 15 -14.12 -6.88 6.92
N ALA A 16 -13.35 -7.58 6.07
CA ALA A 16 -12.88 -8.94 6.32
C ALA A 16 -11.66 -9.02 7.26
N GLY A 17 -11.15 -7.90 7.76
CA GLY A 17 -10.02 -7.86 8.69
C GLY A 17 -8.65 -7.89 8.02
N HIS A 18 -8.54 -7.52 6.74
CA HIS A 18 -7.27 -7.54 6.00
C HIS A 18 -6.64 -6.15 5.86
N HIS A 19 -5.31 -6.09 5.93
CA HIS A 19 -4.55 -4.94 5.45
C HIS A 19 -4.73 -4.81 3.94
N VAL A 20 -4.69 -3.58 3.42
CA VAL A 20 -4.93 -3.32 2.01
C VAL A 20 -3.74 -2.60 1.38
N PHE A 21 -3.33 -3.09 0.21
CA PHE A 21 -2.39 -2.46 -0.68
C PHE A 21 -3.13 -2.04 -1.96
N ILE A 22 -3.20 -0.74 -2.23
CA ILE A 22 -3.92 -0.16 -3.36
C ILE A 22 -2.90 0.33 -4.37
N PHE A 23 -2.61 -0.51 -5.35
CA PHE A 23 -1.79 -0.17 -6.50
C PHE A 23 -2.50 0.78 -7.47
N SER A 24 -3.82 0.68 -7.56
CA SER A 24 -4.65 1.41 -8.51
C SER A 24 -4.58 2.92 -8.33
N ASP A 25 -4.67 3.62 -9.46
CA ASP A 25 -4.90 5.05 -9.58
C ASP A 25 -6.40 5.39 -9.52
N GLY A 26 -6.73 6.68 -9.52
CA GLY A 26 -8.12 7.15 -9.69
C GLY A 26 -9.04 6.94 -8.49
N VAL A 27 -8.48 6.65 -7.30
CA VAL A 27 -9.22 6.77 -6.03
C VAL A 27 -9.19 8.22 -5.59
N THR A 28 -10.35 8.78 -5.24
CA THR A 28 -10.42 10.19 -4.81
C THR A 28 -9.75 10.37 -3.45
N LEU A 29 -9.25 11.58 -3.17
CA LEU A 29 -8.68 11.91 -1.87
C LEU A 29 -9.68 11.67 -0.71
N GLU A 30 -10.97 11.92 -0.96
CA GLU A 30 -12.00 11.69 0.03
C GLU A 30 -12.14 10.20 0.38
N GLU A 31 -12.12 9.31 -0.62
CA GLU A 31 -12.14 7.87 -0.42
C GLU A 31 -10.86 7.37 0.27
N GLU A 32 -9.68 7.88 -0.12
CA GLU A 32 -8.43 7.56 0.55
C GLU A 32 -8.50 7.87 2.06
N VAL A 33 -8.99 9.06 2.40
CA VAL A 33 -9.16 9.48 3.81
C VAL A 33 -10.16 8.57 4.52
N ARG A 34 -11.29 8.23 3.90
CA ARG A 34 -12.28 7.27 4.46
C ARG A 34 -11.64 5.92 4.74
N LEU A 35 -10.92 5.36 3.77
CA LEU A 35 -10.26 4.06 3.87
C LEU A 35 -9.22 4.04 5.00
N LYS A 36 -8.32 5.05 5.05
CA LYS A 36 -7.28 5.15 6.07
C LYS A 36 -7.85 5.33 7.47
N ARG A 37 -8.90 6.15 7.64
CA ARG A 37 -9.59 6.30 8.93
C ARG A 37 -10.25 5.00 9.38
N ARG A 38 -10.94 4.31 8.47
CA ARG A 38 -11.57 3.01 8.76
C ARG A 38 -10.53 1.97 9.18
N ALA A 39 -9.43 1.88 8.45
CA ALA A 39 -8.35 0.95 8.75
C ALA A 39 -7.72 1.24 10.12
N ALA A 40 -7.42 2.51 10.42
CA ALA A 40 -6.90 2.92 11.72
C ALA A 40 -7.85 2.53 12.88
N GLY A 41 -9.15 2.75 12.72
CA GLY A 41 -10.16 2.33 13.69
C GLY A 41 -10.26 0.82 13.90
N ALA A 42 -9.84 0.02 12.92
CA ALA A 42 -9.81 -1.43 12.96
C ALA A 42 -8.42 -2.03 13.31
N GLY A 43 -7.41 -1.19 13.57
CA GLY A 43 -6.03 -1.66 13.77
C GLY A 43 -5.37 -2.23 12.50
N LEU A 44 -5.88 -1.87 11.33
CA LEU A 44 -5.41 -2.30 10.01
C LEU A 44 -4.61 -1.20 9.32
N LEU A 45 -3.95 -1.57 8.22
CA LEU A 45 -3.12 -0.67 7.41
C LEU A 45 -3.68 -0.58 5.99
N VAL A 46 -3.72 0.64 5.44
CA VAL A 46 -3.98 0.89 4.02
C VAL A 46 -2.76 1.60 3.43
N MET A 47 -2.11 0.93 2.48
CA MET A 47 -1.03 1.49 1.67
C MET A 47 -1.59 1.91 0.32
N GLY A 48 -1.56 3.21 0.01
CA GLY A 48 -2.09 3.78 -1.23
C GLY A 48 -3.17 4.84 -1.01
N PRO A 49 -3.88 5.24 -2.09
CA PRO A 49 -3.83 4.71 -3.46
C PRO A 49 -2.50 5.00 -4.18
N GLU A 50 -2.34 4.47 -5.39
CA GLU A 50 -1.12 4.62 -6.20
C GLU A 50 0.16 4.12 -5.51
N CYS A 51 0.03 3.15 -4.59
CA CYS A 51 1.17 2.53 -3.96
C CYS A 51 1.81 1.54 -4.94
N GLY A 52 2.84 1.99 -5.67
CA GLY A 52 3.47 1.19 -6.71
C GLY A 52 4.46 0.13 -6.20
N THR A 53 4.97 0.27 -4.98
CA THR A 53 6.04 -0.58 -4.43
C THR A 53 5.85 -0.82 -2.93
N ALA A 54 6.11 -2.04 -2.49
CA ALA A 54 6.34 -2.37 -1.09
C ALA A 54 7.21 -3.64 -0.97
N ILE A 55 7.93 -3.76 0.14
CA ILE A 55 8.60 -4.98 0.55
C ILE A 55 8.21 -5.24 2.01
N LEU A 56 7.41 -6.27 2.26
CA LEU A 56 6.95 -6.65 3.59
C LEU A 56 7.46 -8.05 3.92
N ASP A 57 8.21 -8.17 5.01
CA ASP A 57 8.86 -9.42 5.42
C ASP A 57 9.65 -10.11 4.29
N GLY A 58 10.29 -9.31 3.42
CA GLY A 58 11.05 -9.79 2.26
C GLY A 58 10.18 -10.21 1.07
N VAL A 59 8.86 -10.10 1.15
CA VAL A 59 7.93 -10.32 0.04
C VAL A 59 7.72 -9.00 -0.69
N GLY A 60 8.07 -8.96 -1.98
CA GLY A 60 7.80 -7.82 -2.85
C GLY A 60 6.32 -7.77 -3.27
N ILE A 61 5.73 -6.58 -3.21
CA ILE A 61 4.35 -6.31 -3.63
C ILE A 61 4.38 -5.15 -4.63
N GLY A 62 3.74 -5.32 -5.79
CA GLY A 62 3.85 -4.38 -6.91
C GLY A 62 5.23 -4.45 -7.57
N PHE A 63 5.81 -3.30 -7.89
CA PHE A 63 7.16 -3.21 -8.45
C PHE A 63 8.19 -3.18 -7.33
N ALA A 64 8.84 -4.30 -7.05
CA ALA A 64 9.78 -4.42 -5.92
C ALA A 64 11.15 -4.94 -6.35
N ASN A 65 12.19 -4.50 -5.64
CA ASN A 65 13.55 -4.99 -5.81
C ASN A 65 13.85 -6.12 -4.82
N ARG A 66 14.73 -7.05 -5.20
CA ARG A 66 15.27 -8.02 -4.26
C ARG A 66 16.33 -7.33 -3.39
N VAL A 67 16.04 -7.22 -2.10
CA VAL A 67 16.94 -6.60 -1.11
C VAL A 67 17.58 -7.64 -0.20
N ARG A 68 18.75 -7.31 0.37
CA ARG A 68 19.32 -8.10 1.47
C ARG A 68 18.49 -7.89 2.73
N ARG A 69 18.18 -8.97 3.45
CA ARG A 69 17.51 -8.86 4.75
C ARG A 69 18.45 -8.23 5.78
N GLY A 70 17.90 -7.34 6.61
CA GLY A 70 18.67 -6.62 7.63
C GLY A 70 17.76 -5.86 8.59
N PRO A 71 18.35 -5.10 9.53
CA PRO A 71 17.62 -4.42 10.60
C PRO A 71 17.02 -3.07 10.18
N ILE A 72 17.15 -2.66 8.91
CA ILE A 72 16.73 -1.34 8.43
C ILE A 72 15.31 -1.43 7.86
N GLY A 73 14.40 -0.63 8.41
CA GLY A 73 13.06 -0.40 7.87
C GLY A 73 12.98 0.88 7.05
N LEU A 74 12.26 0.86 5.94
CA LEU A 74 12.05 2.00 5.06
C LEU A 74 10.55 2.27 4.90
N VAL A 75 10.16 3.54 4.95
CA VAL A 75 8.80 4.02 4.67
C VAL A 75 8.92 5.20 3.73
N GLY A 76 8.15 5.20 2.65
CA GLY A 76 8.21 6.26 1.66
C GLY A 76 6.87 6.41 0.92
N ALA A 77 6.58 7.65 0.53
CA ALA A 77 5.43 8.00 -0.30
C ALA A 77 5.87 8.24 -1.77
N SER A 78 6.95 7.58 -2.20
CA SER A 78 7.46 7.63 -3.57
C SER A 78 7.85 6.23 -4.02
N GLY A 79 7.22 5.76 -5.10
CA GLY A 79 7.44 4.42 -5.64
C GLY A 79 8.89 4.23 -6.11
N THR A 80 9.28 4.95 -7.17
CA THR A 80 10.64 4.85 -7.72
C THR A 80 11.70 5.36 -6.75
N GLY A 81 11.37 6.30 -5.85
CA GLY A 81 12.26 6.74 -4.79
C GLY A 81 12.61 5.60 -3.82
N LEU A 82 11.62 4.82 -3.38
CA LEU A 82 11.88 3.63 -2.55
C LEU A 82 12.67 2.57 -3.31
N GLN A 83 12.38 2.35 -4.59
CA GLN A 83 13.13 1.41 -5.42
C GLN A 83 14.60 1.81 -5.55
N GLU A 84 14.89 3.10 -5.76
CA GLU A 84 16.25 3.61 -5.88
C GLU A 84 17.03 3.45 -4.57
N VAL A 85 16.40 3.77 -3.42
CA VAL A 85 17.04 3.57 -2.10
C VAL A 85 17.29 2.08 -1.80
N THR A 86 16.56 1.18 -2.45
CA THR A 86 16.63 -0.27 -2.24
C THR A 86 17.32 -1.02 -3.38
N CYS A 87 18.08 -0.35 -4.25
CA CYS A 87 18.69 -0.97 -5.43
C CYS A 87 20.05 -1.66 -5.16
N LEU A 88 20.65 -1.49 -3.97
CA LEU A 88 21.99 -1.97 -3.58
C LEU A 88 21.95 -3.08 -2.49
#